data_AF-A0A848NRR5-F1
#
_entry.id   AF-A0A848NRR5-F1
#
_cell.length_a   1.000
_cell.length_b   1.000
_cell.length_c   1.000
_cell.angle_alpha   90.00
_cell.angle_beta   90.00
_cell.angle_gamma   90.00
#
_symmetry.space_group_name_H-M   'P 1'
#
loop_
_entity.id
_entity.type
_entity.pdbx_description
1 polymer ?
#
loop_
_entity_poly.entity_id
_entity_poly.type
_entity_poly.pdbx_seq_one_letter_code
_entity_poly.pdbx_strand_id
1 'polypeptide(L)'
;VTICSASPSLLLGPFAEKLGVHLIATELEVVDGVLTGRIVGRNCRRDEKVCRLERHYGPLTQYSLRAWGDSRGDTELLAAALERFWKPFR
;
A
#
# COMPACT_ATOMS: atom_id res chain seq x y z
N VAL A 1 -8.68 3.67 -8.16
CA VAL A 1 -8.64 3.72 -6.68
C VAL A 1 -7.82 2.52 -6.23
N THR A 2 -6.92 2.72 -5.28
CA THR A 2 -5.93 1.72 -4.88
C THR A 2 -5.78 1.70 -3.38
N ILE A 3 -5.84 0.51 -2.77
CA ILE A 3 -5.41 0.28 -1.40
C ILE A 3 -3.91 0.03 -1.44
N CYS A 4 -3.13 0.88 -0.75
CA CYS A 4 -1.69 0.74 -0.60
C CYS A 4 -1.33 0.54 0.88
N SER A 5 -1.00 -0.68 1.31
CA SER A 5 -0.97 -1.04 2.74
C SER A 5 0.25 -1.84 3.16
N ALA A 6 0.73 -1.59 4.39
CA ALA A 6 1.78 -2.38 5.03
C ALA A 6 1.28 -3.76 5.50
N SER A 7 -0.03 -3.95 5.60
CA SER A 7 -0.63 -5.23 5.97
C SER A 7 -0.43 -6.27 4.86
N PRO A 8 -0.44 -7.58 5.19
CA PRO A 8 -0.38 -8.65 4.22
C PRO A 8 -1.46 -8.57 3.14
N SER A 9 -1.09 -8.78 1.88
CA SER A 9 -1.99 -8.88 0.73
C SER A 9 -3.08 -9.92 0.94
N LEU A 10 -2.72 -11.09 1.50
CA LEU A 10 -3.63 -12.18 1.84
C LEU A 10 -4.84 -11.72 2.70
N LEU A 11 -4.64 -10.78 3.63
CA LEU A 11 -5.71 -10.29 4.49
C LEU A 11 -6.62 -9.27 3.78
N LEU A 12 -6.05 -8.49 2.85
CA LEU A 12 -6.74 -7.38 2.19
C LEU A 12 -7.35 -7.76 0.84
N GLY A 13 -6.89 -8.85 0.21
CA GLY A 13 -7.35 -9.34 -1.08
C GLY A 13 -8.88 -9.43 -1.18
N PRO A 14 -9.56 -10.14 -0.27
CA PRO A 14 -11.01 -10.27 -0.31
C PRO A 14 -11.76 -8.92 -0.20
N PHE A 15 -11.19 -7.96 0.53
CA PHE A 15 -11.78 -6.62 0.65
C PHE A 15 -11.59 -5.81 -0.63
N ALA A 16 -10.39 -5.85 -1.21
CA ALA A 16 -10.08 -5.16 -2.46
C ALA A 16 -10.94 -5.70 -3.62
N GLU A 17 -11.08 -7.02 -3.72
CA GLU A 17 -11.95 -7.68 -4.69
C GLU A 17 -13.41 -7.26 -4.52
N LYS A 18 -13.94 -7.33 -3.29
CA LYS A 18 -15.33 -6.92 -2.99
C LYS A 18 -15.60 -5.45 -3.33
N LEU A 19 -14.61 -4.58 -3.14
CA LEU A 19 -14.73 -3.15 -3.45
C LEU A 19 -14.43 -2.81 -4.91
N GLY A 20 -13.93 -3.76 -5.72
CA GLY A 20 -13.50 -3.51 -7.10
C GLY A 20 -12.34 -2.53 -7.21
N VAL A 21 -11.42 -2.52 -6.23
CA VAL A 21 -10.26 -1.61 -6.18
C VAL A 21 -8.95 -2.38 -6.31
N HIS A 22 -7.91 -1.70 -6.81
CA HIS A 22 -6.59 -2.30 -6.91
C HIS A 22 -5.93 -2.44 -5.53
N LEU A 23 -5.09 -3.47 -5.34
CA LEU A 23 -4.38 -3.72 -4.10
C LEU A 23 -2.86 -3.76 -4.33
N ILE A 24 -2.14 -2.96 -3.57
CA ILE A 24 -0.68 -2.98 -3.43
C ILE A 24 -0.38 -3.16 -1.95
N ALA A 25 0.11 -4.33 -1.56
CA ALA A 25 0.25 -4.70 -0.15
C ALA A 25 1.54 -5.47 0.13
N THR A 26 1.88 -5.69 1.39
CA THR A 26 3.02 -6.52 1.77
C THR A 26 2.77 -7.97 1.35
N GLU A 27 3.69 -8.57 0.60
CA GLU A 27 3.61 -9.97 0.20
C GLU A 27 4.34 -10.83 1.23
N LEU A 28 3.73 -11.95 1.62
CA LEU A 28 4.32 -12.92 2.53
C LEU A 28 4.86 -14.10 1.74
N GLU A 29 6.00 -14.64 2.18
CA GLU A 29 6.58 -15.81 1.55
C GLU A 29 5.80 -17.07 1.96
N VAL A 30 5.47 -17.86 0.94
CA VAL A 30 4.78 -19.14 1.07
C VAL A 30 5.67 -20.21 0.43
N VAL A 31 5.95 -21.26 1.19
CA VAL A 31 6.66 -22.46 0.71
C VAL A 31 5.77 -23.67 0.99
N ASP A 32 5.50 -24.45 -0.05
CA ASP A 32 4.63 -25.64 0.02
C ASP A 32 3.26 -25.36 0.66
N GLY A 33 2.69 -24.19 0.37
CA GLY A 33 1.39 -23.74 0.89
C GLY A 33 1.42 -23.24 2.35
N VAL A 34 2.59 -23.17 2.97
CA VAL A 34 2.76 -22.72 4.37
C VAL A 34 3.47 -21.36 4.41
N LEU A 35 2.96 -20.45 5.26
CA LEU A 35 3.61 -19.17 5.52
C LEU A 35 4.93 -19.39 6.26
N THR A 36 6.03 -18.86 5.73
CA THR A 36 7.36 -19.01 6.36
C THR A 36 7.61 -18.00 7.48
N GLY A 37 6.72 -17.00 7.62
CA GLY A 37 6.89 -15.85 8.50
C GLY A 37 7.76 -14.73 7.92
N ARG A 38 8.25 -14.89 6.68
CA ARG A 38 9.05 -13.86 5.98
C ARG A 38 8.19 -13.01 5.05
N ILE A 39 8.66 -11.78 4.82
CA ILE A 39 8.12 -10.90 3.79
C ILE A 39 8.88 -11.13 2.49
N VAL A 40 8.18 -11.17 1.36
CA VAL A 40 8.80 -11.11 0.02
C VAL A 40 9.17 -9.65 -0.27
N GLY A 41 10.48 -9.37 -0.32
CA GLY A 41 11.00 -8.03 -0.53
C GLY A 41 10.84 -7.13 0.71
N ARG A 42 10.44 -5.87 0.50
CA ARG A 42 10.28 -4.88 1.59
C ARG A 42 8.83 -4.81 2.07
N ASN A 43 8.64 -4.47 3.35
CA ASN A 43 7.31 -4.12 3.87
C ASN A 43 6.76 -2.89 3.11
N CYS A 44 5.52 -2.93 2.64
CA CYS A 44 4.85 -1.86 1.91
C CYS A 44 4.49 -0.68 2.85
N ARG A 45 5.53 0.02 3.31
CA ARG A 45 5.46 1.06 4.34
C ARG A 45 6.39 2.20 3.96
N ARG A 46 6.01 3.43 4.31
CA ARG A 46 6.79 4.64 4.05
C ARG A 46 7.06 4.84 2.56
N ASP A 47 8.32 5.05 2.20
CA ASP A 47 8.82 5.23 0.84
C ASP A 47 8.43 4.06 -0.08
N GLU A 48 8.40 2.84 0.44
CA GLU A 48 8.06 1.65 -0.35
C GLU A 48 6.63 1.72 -0.91
N LYS A 49 5.71 2.42 -0.23
CA LYS A 49 4.36 2.66 -0.79
C LYS A 49 4.42 3.47 -2.07
N VAL A 50 5.23 4.54 -2.06
CA VAL A 50 5.44 5.42 -3.23
C VAL A 50 6.13 4.63 -4.34
N CYS A 51 7.22 3.91 -4.03
CA CYS A 51 7.96 3.13 -5.02
C CYS A 51 7.09 2.07 -5.72
N ARG A 52 6.20 1.40 -4.98
CA ARG A 52 5.30 0.38 -5.57
C ARG A 52 4.20 1.01 -6.41
N LEU A 53 3.63 2.12 -5.95
CA LEU A 53 2.68 2.89 -6.75
C LEU A 53 3.32 3.37 -8.06
N GLU A 54 4.55 3.89 -8.01
CA GLU A 54 5.29 4.34 -9.18
C GLU A 54 5.67 3.20 -10.12
N ARG A 55 6.05 2.04 -9.59
CA ARG A 55 6.30 0.84 -10.40
C ARG A 55 5.04 0.39 -11.16
N HIS A 56 3.86 0.57 -10.58
CA HIS A 56 2.61 0.12 -11.19
C HIS A 56 1.99 1.16 -12.14
N TYR A 57 1.98 2.44 -11.74
CA TYR A 57 1.32 3.51 -12.48
C TYR A 57 2.28 4.40 -13.28
N GLY A 58 3.59 4.30 -13.07
CA GLY A 58 4.56 5.30 -13.54
C GLY A 58 4.69 6.48 -12.56
N PRO A 59 5.47 7.52 -12.91
CA PRO A 59 5.77 8.63 -12.01
C PRO A 59 4.50 9.29 -11.46
N LEU A 60 4.35 9.36 -10.12
CA LEU A 60 3.12 9.89 -9.51
C LEU A 60 2.88 11.38 -9.80
N THR A 61 3.94 12.10 -10.20
CA THR A 61 3.88 13.50 -10.64
C THR A 61 3.02 13.72 -11.88
N GLN A 62 2.69 12.66 -12.64
CA GLN A 62 1.79 12.73 -13.79
C GLN A 62 0.30 12.73 -13.40
N TYR A 63 -0.02 12.59 -12.11
CA TYR A 63 -1.38 12.45 -11.61
C TYR A 63 -1.73 13.53 -10.58
N SER A 64 -3.01 13.90 -10.53
CA SER A 64 -3.57 14.60 -9.37
C SER A 64 -3.87 13.57 -8.27
N LEU A 65 -2.86 13.31 -7.43
CA LEU A 65 -2.94 12.28 -6.41
C LEU A 65 -3.67 12.79 -5.16
N ARG A 66 -4.65 11.99 -4.69
CA ARG A 66 -5.30 12.17 -3.39
C ARG A 66 -5.02 10.97 -2.51
N ALA A 67 -4.60 11.20 -1.28
CA ALA A 67 -4.18 10.13 -0.37
C ALA A 67 -4.77 10.27 1.03
N TRP A 68 -5.08 9.13 1.65
CA TRP A 68 -5.58 9.00 3.01
C TRP A 68 -4.64 8.12 3.82
N GLY A 69 -4.36 8.51 5.06
CA GLY A 69 -3.50 7.75 5.96
C GLY A 69 -3.73 8.11 7.43
N ASP A 70 -3.32 7.21 8.30
CA ASP A 70 -3.58 7.25 9.74
C ASP A 70 -2.32 6.99 10.58
N SER A 71 -1.24 6.49 9.95
CA SER A 71 -0.03 6.06 10.63
C SER A 71 1.24 6.72 10.08
N ARG A 72 2.33 6.69 10.87
CA ARG A 72 3.66 7.11 10.37
C ARG A 72 4.15 6.28 9.17
N GLY A 73 3.47 5.19 8.81
CA GLY A 73 3.75 4.41 7.61
C GLY A 73 3.25 5.07 6.32
N ASP A 74 2.48 6.16 6.40
CA ASP A 74 1.85 6.85 5.27
C ASP A 74 2.48 8.20 4.97
N THR A 75 3.48 8.64 5.74
CA THR A 75 4.05 9.98 5.68
C THR A 75 4.52 10.34 4.27
N GLU A 76 5.24 9.44 3.62
CA GLU A 76 5.83 9.63 2.30
C GLU A 76 4.75 9.61 1.20
N LEU A 77 3.73 8.75 1.32
CA LEU A 77 2.58 8.74 0.41
C LEU A 77 1.77 10.04 0.51
N LEU A 78 1.50 10.51 1.74
CA LEU A 78 0.79 11.76 1.96
C LEU A 78 1.62 12.95 1.49
N ALA A 79 2.95 12.90 1.59
CA ALA A 79 3.83 13.94 1.05
C ALA A 79 3.81 14.02 -0.48
N ALA A 80 3.64 12.88 -1.17
CA ALA A 80 3.54 12.82 -2.62
C ALA A 80 2.17 13.27 -3.18
N ALA A 81 1.13 13.33 -2.33
CA ALA A 81 -0.22 13.66 -2.76
C ALA A 81 -0.49 15.18 -2.79
N LEU A 82 -1.24 15.63 -3.80
CA LEU A 82 -1.73 17.01 -3.90
C LEU A 82 -2.77 17.29 -2.82
N GLU A 83 -3.74 16.39 -2.66
CA GLU A 83 -4.70 16.43 -1.55
C GLU A 83 -4.41 15.27 -0.58
N ARG A 84 -4.18 15.61 0.68
CA ARG A 84 -3.77 14.65 1.71
C ARG A 84 -4.67 14.74 2.93
N PHE A 85 -5.10 13.57 3.39
CA PHE A 85 -6.05 13.44 4.49
C PHE A 85 -5.44 12.56 5.58
N TRP A 86 -5.01 13.20 6.66
CA TRP A 86 -4.43 12.53 7.84
C TRP A 86 -5.50 12.35 8.92
N LYS A 87 -5.76 11.10 9.35
CA LYS A 87 -6.70 10.80 10.43
C LYS A 87 -6.21 9.61 11.27
N PRO A 88 -5.41 9.85 12.33
CA PRO A 88 -4.95 8.79 13.21
C PRO A 88 -6.11 8.26 14.07
N PHE A 89 -6.02 6.99 14.49
CA PHE A 89 -6.95 6.41 15.47
C PHE A 89 -6.69 7.01 16.85
N ARG A 90 -7.47 8.03 17.22
CA ARG A 90 -7.49 8.68 18.53
C ARG A 90 -8.88 9.21 18.85
#